data_AF-A0A928L858-F1
#
_entry.id   AF-A0A928L858-F1
#
_cell.length_a   1.000
_cell.length_b   1.000
_cell.length_c   1.000
_cell.angle_alpha   90.00
_cell.angle_beta   90.00
_cell.angle_gamma   90.00
#
_symmetry.space_group_name_H-M   'P 1'
#
loop_
_entity.id
_entity.type
_entity.pdbx_description
1 polymer ?
#
loop_
_entity_poly.entity_id
_entity_poly.type
_entity_poly.pdbx_seq_one_letter_code
_entity_poly.pdbx_strand_id
1 'polypeptide(L)'
;MSEQLTRQLEKLNRFTRRKHTADEVYLFDLILCDNDIDRDGDCFSEAALAALQKRFIGVTGIFDHDPRCGNQTARIFDTEICTDTARTTAYGKPYRYLKAAAYMVRTQQNADLIREIDGGIKKEVSISCAASSRVCSICGTNRLQKPCGHIQGRRYADALCYCVLDGITDAYEWSFVAVPAQKNAGVTKRMGGSANGETLALRSALDAAHRTLDALTEDLRKQVVRLCYAEGETLCAKALADSTLHLDADGLLHLRHALEIGKAHSTPQLSADTEHTASPAGDMTPFRLGKKARERDRA
;
A
#
# COMPACT_ATOMS: atom_id res chain seq x y z
N MET A 1 -4.33 -10.12 33.10
CA MET A 1 -4.70 -8.86 32.42
C MET A 1 -3.51 -8.43 31.59
N SER A 2 -3.63 -8.20 30.29
CA SER A 2 -2.48 -7.73 29.49
C SER A 2 -2.09 -6.30 29.91
N GLU A 3 -0.80 -5.96 29.85
CA GLU A 3 -0.29 -4.62 30.17
C GLU A 3 -0.99 -3.52 29.36
N GLN A 4 -1.29 -3.82 28.09
CA GLN A 4 -2.07 -2.95 27.21
C GLN A 4 -3.48 -2.68 27.74
N LEU A 5 -4.19 -3.70 28.23
CA LEU A 5 -5.54 -3.54 28.78
C LEU A 5 -5.52 -2.68 30.05
N THR A 6 -4.52 -2.87 30.91
CA THR A 6 -4.33 -2.02 32.10
C THR A 6 -4.16 -0.56 31.71
N ARG A 7 -3.28 -0.27 30.74
CA ARG A 7 -3.06 1.10 30.23
C ARG A 7 -4.31 1.71 29.60
N GLN A 8 -5.10 0.91 28.87
CA GLN A 8 -6.38 1.36 28.30
C GLN A 8 -7.38 1.73 29.40
N LEU A 9 -7.51 0.90 30.44
CA LEU A 9 -8.37 1.16 31.59
C LEU A 9 -7.92 2.41 32.35
N GLU A 10 -6.62 2.64 32.51
CA GLU A 10 -6.10 3.88 33.12
C GLU A 10 -6.52 5.13 32.34
N LYS A 11 -6.37 5.12 31.01
CA LYS A 11 -6.80 6.24 30.15
C LYS A 11 -8.30 6.46 30.23
N LEU A 12 -9.09 5.39 30.11
CA LEU A 12 -10.55 5.43 30.22
C LEU A 12 -11.00 5.99 31.56
N ASN A 13 -10.38 5.55 32.66
CA ASN A 13 -10.78 5.94 34.00
C ASN A 13 -10.50 7.42 34.34
N ARG A 14 -9.85 8.18 33.43
CA ARG A 14 -9.77 9.64 33.53
C ARG A 14 -11.08 10.35 33.13
N PHE A 15 -11.97 9.67 32.42
CA PHE A 15 -13.25 10.19 31.95
C PHE A 15 -14.44 9.76 32.83
N THR A 16 -14.22 8.82 33.75
CA THR A 16 -15.29 8.23 34.56
C THR A 16 -15.26 8.80 35.99
N ARG A 17 -16.44 8.88 36.62
CA ARG A 17 -16.56 9.42 37.99
C ARG A 17 -16.01 8.46 39.06
N ARG A 18 -15.91 7.18 38.75
CA ARG A 18 -15.27 6.14 39.56
C ARG A 18 -14.43 5.24 38.67
N LYS A 19 -13.53 4.47 39.28
CA LYS A 19 -12.78 3.45 38.55
C LYS A 19 -13.70 2.32 38.08
N HIS A 20 -13.51 1.92 36.83
CA HIS A 20 -14.12 0.75 36.20
C HIS A 20 -13.10 -0.36 35.97
N THR A 21 -13.57 -1.60 36.10
CA THR A 21 -12.80 -2.80 35.78
C THR A 21 -13.05 -3.25 34.33
N ALA A 22 -12.24 -4.20 33.84
CA ALA A 22 -12.40 -4.75 32.49
C ALA A 22 -13.79 -5.37 32.25
N ASP A 23 -14.40 -5.97 33.28
CA ASP A 23 -15.70 -6.64 33.16
C ASP A 23 -16.88 -5.67 33.16
N GLU A 24 -16.67 -4.42 33.58
CA GLU A 24 -17.71 -3.39 33.61
C GLU A 24 -17.81 -2.60 32.30
N VAL A 25 -16.80 -2.72 31.42
CA VAL A 25 -16.71 -1.92 30.19
C VAL A 25 -16.53 -2.79 28.96
N TYR A 26 -17.07 -2.32 27.85
CA TYR A 26 -16.80 -2.85 26.52
C TYR A 26 -15.87 -1.87 25.80
N LEU A 27 -14.70 -2.35 25.37
CA LEU A 27 -13.67 -1.55 24.69
C LEU A 27 -13.56 -1.99 23.23
N PHE A 28 -13.58 -1.03 22.31
CA PHE A 28 -13.46 -1.30 20.87
C PHE A 28 -12.70 -0.16 20.19
N ASP A 29 -12.09 -0.50 19.06
CA ASP A 29 -11.32 0.43 18.23
C ASP A 29 -12.13 0.78 16.98
N LEU A 30 -12.07 2.03 16.52
CA LEU A 30 -12.72 2.48 15.31
C LEU A 30 -11.81 3.43 14.51
N ILE A 31 -11.98 3.44 13.19
CA ILE A 31 -11.44 4.48 12.31
C ILE A 31 -12.52 5.55 12.17
N LEU A 32 -12.20 6.79 12.56
CA LEU A 32 -13.13 7.92 12.52
C LEU A 32 -13.16 8.57 11.13
N CYS A 33 -11.99 8.84 10.57
CA CYS A 33 -11.83 9.48 9.27
C CYS A 33 -10.42 9.21 8.72
N ASP A 34 -10.22 9.48 7.44
CA ASP A 34 -8.93 9.39 6.77
C ASP A 34 -8.65 10.62 5.90
N ASN A 35 -7.46 10.68 5.30
CA ASN A 35 -7.08 11.77 4.39
C ASN A 35 -7.45 11.50 2.92
N ASP A 36 -8.21 10.45 2.60
CA ASP A 36 -8.58 10.17 1.22
C ASP A 36 -9.89 10.87 0.83
N ILE A 37 -10.19 10.87 -0.47
CA ILE A 37 -11.42 11.48 -1.00
C ILE A 37 -12.62 10.61 -0.63
N ASP A 38 -13.50 11.19 0.17
CA ASP A 38 -14.74 10.57 0.65
C ASP A 38 -15.82 10.50 -0.44
N ARG A 39 -17.06 10.16 -0.05
CA ARG A 39 -18.20 10.08 -0.98
C ARG A 39 -18.75 11.45 -1.39
N ASP A 40 -18.54 12.47 -0.58
CA ASP A 40 -19.00 13.84 -0.81
C ASP A 40 -17.97 14.66 -1.60
N GLY A 41 -16.83 14.04 -1.92
CA GLY A 41 -15.74 14.65 -2.68
C GLY A 41 -14.89 15.57 -1.83
N ASP A 42 -14.85 15.34 -0.52
CA ASP A 42 -14.01 16.04 0.43
C ASP A 42 -12.88 15.12 0.93
N CYS A 43 -11.79 15.72 1.43
CA CYS A 43 -10.72 14.99 2.12
C CYS A 43 -10.13 15.87 3.24
N PHE A 44 -9.65 15.27 4.31
CA PHE A 44 -8.98 16.02 5.38
C PHE A 44 -7.51 16.32 5.05
N SER A 45 -7.07 17.54 5.36
CA SER A 45 -5.64 17.86 5.39
C SER A 45 -4.92 17.10 6.52
N GLU A 46 -3.59 16.99 6.45
CA GLU A 46 -2.82 16.41 7.56
C GLU A 46 -2.96 17.24 8.86
N ALA A 47 -3.03 18.57 8.73
CA ALA A 47 -3.25 19.47 9.85
C ALA A 47 -4.65 19.27 10.47
N ALA A 48 -5.66 19.01 9.64
CA ALA A 48 -7.01 18.69 10.08
C ALA A 48 -7.05 17.38 10.86
N LEU A 49 -6.43 16.30 10.35
CA LEU A 49 -6.32 15.03 11.08
C LEU A 49 -5.63 15.22 12.44
N ALA A 50 -4.54 15.99 12.49
CA ALA A 50 -3.83 16.31 13.74
C ALA A 50 -4.70 17.13 14.72
N ALA A 51 -5.52 18.04 14.21
CA ALA A 51 -6.45 18.82 15.02
C ALA A 51 -7.61 17.97 15.56
N LEU A 52 -8.15 17.07 14.73
CA LEU A 52 -9.21 16.12 15.09
C LEU A 52 -8.72 15.10 16.13
N GLN A 53 -7.49 14.60 15.99
CA GLN A 53 -6.89 13.67 16.97
C GLN A 53 -7.03 14.20 18.40
N LYS A 54 -6.72 15.47 18.61
CA LYS A 54 -6.80 16.10 19.95
C LYS A 54 -8.24 16.35 20.40
N ARG A 55 -9.13 16.69 19.47
CA ARG A 55 -10.51 17.10 19.76
C ARG A 55 -11.47 15.95 20.00
N PHE A 56 -11.22 14.78 19.41
CA PHE A 56 -12.09 13.62 19.60
C PHE A 56 -11.94 12.94 20.96
N ILE A 57 -10.93 13.29 21.76
CA ILE A 57 -10.77 12.76 23.11
C ILE A 57 -11.96 13.21 23.97
N GLY A 58 -12.71 12.26 24.49
CA GLY A 58 -13.91 12.52 25.29
C GLY A 58 -15.19 12.74 24.48
N VAL A 59 -15.15 12.71 23.15
CA VAL A 59 -16.34 12.92 22.30
C VAL A 59 -17.29 11.73 22.36
N THR A 60 -18.60 12.02 22.35
CA THR A 60 -19.68 11.04 22.49
C THR A 60 -19.95 10.30 21.17
N GLY A 61 -20.29 9.03 21.30
CA GLY A 61 -20.82 8.18 20.23
C GLY A 61 -22.34 8.14 20.25
N ILE A 62 -22.98 8.41 19.11
CA ILE A 62 -24.44 8.42 18.93
C ILE A 62 -24.89 7.57 17.73
N PHE A 63 -26.16 7.65 17.35
CA PHE A 63 -26.74 7.01 16.16
C PHE A 63 -27.32 8.05 15.21
N ASP A 64 -27.15 7.83 13.92
CA ASP A 64 -27.78 8.57 12.82
C ASP A 64 -27.64 10.11 12.92
N HIS A 65 -26.54 10.59 13.51
CA HIS A 65 -26.29 12.01 13.80
C HIS A 65 -27.41 12.69 14.62
N ASP A 66 -28.20 11.92 15.37
CA ASP A 66 -29.32 12.42 16.17
C ASP A 66 -28.87 12.75 17.61
N PRO A 67 -28.76 14.05 17.97
CA PRO A 67 -28.13 14.50 19.21
C PRO A 67 -29.02 14.34 20.46
N ARG A 68 -30.01 13.45 20.44
CA ARG A 68 -30.81 13.11 21.63
C ARG A 68 -29.92 12.51 22.72
N CYS A 69 -30.12 12.95 23.96
CA CYS A 69 -29.40 12.45 25.13
C CYS A 69 -29.44 10.91 25.25
N GLY A 70 -30.58 10.31 24.93
CA GLY A 70 -30.74 8.84 24.95
C GLY A 70 -29.90 8.08 23.92
N ASN A 71 -29.36 8.74 22.90
CA ASN A 71 -28.52 8.11 21.88
C ASN A 71 -27.03 8.07 22.28
N GLN A 72 -26.63 8.70 23.39
CA GLN A 72 -25.25 8.68 23.86
C GLN A 72 -24.90 7.28 24.39
N THR A 73 -24.25 6.47 23.56
CA THR A 73 -24.00 5.05 23.86
C THR A 73 -22.56 4.72 24.16
N ALA A 74 -21.62 5.51 23.62
CA ALA A 74 -20.19 5.29 23.76
C ALA A 74 -19.43 6.61 23.96
N ARG A 75 -18.17 6.52 24.38
CA ARG A 75 -17.27 7.68 24.48
C ARG A 75 -15.85 7.33 24.08
N ILE A 76 -15.20 8.22 23.34
CA ILE A 76 -13.78 8.07 22.97
C ILE A 76 -12.91 8.44 24.17
N PHE A 77 -11.89 7.64 24.45
CA PHE A 77 -10.93 7.91 25.53
C PHE A 77 -9.48 8.02 25.06
N ASP A 78 -9.18 7.63 23.82
CA ASP A 78 -7.84 7.69 23.24
C ASP A 78 -7.92 7.80 21.72
N THR A 79 -6.93 8.45 21.10
CA THR A 79 -6.86 8.67 19.65
C THR A 79 -5.43 8.58 19.14
N GLU A 80 -5.25 8.04 17.95
CA GLU A 80 -3.95 7.92 17.29
C GLU A 80 -4.09 8.13 15.78
N ILE A 81 -3.12 8.82 15.17
CA ILE A 81 -3.00 8.87 13.71
C ILE A 81 -2.13 7.72 13.27
N CYS A 82 -2.66 6.89 12.40
CA CYS A 82 -1.94 5.75 11.82
C CYS A 82 -1.64 6.04 10.34
N THR A 83 -0.55 5.45 9.84
CA THR A 83 -0.21 5.44 8.42
C THR A 83 -0.33 4.02 7.89
N ASP A 84 -1.08 3.81 6.81
CA ASP A 84 -1.10 2.54 6.08
C ASP A 84 -0.08 2.62 4.95
N THR A 85 1.04 1.92 5.09
CA THR A 85 2.13 1.93 4.09
C THR A 85 1.77 1.17 2.82
N ALA A 86 0.72 0.34 2.84
CA ALA A 86 0.25 -0.41 1.67
C ALA A 86 -0.76 0.37 0.83
N ARG A 87 -1.22 1.54 1.29
CA ARG A 87 -2.24 2.35 0.61
C ARG A 87 -1.74 3.75 0.30
N THR A 88 -2.24 4.30 -0.79
CA THR A 88 -2.09 5.70 -1.18
C THR A 88 -3.46 6.31 -1.42
N THR A 89 -3.60 7.61 -1.16
CA THR A 89 -4.83 8.33 -1.47
C THR A 89 -5.07 8.40 -2.98
N ALA A 90 -6.31 8.68 -3.38
CA ALA A 90 -6.70 8.88 -4.78
C ALA A 90 -5.94 10.02 -5.49
N TYR A 91 -5.30 10.89 -4.71
CA TYR A 91 -4.48 12.01 -5.19
C TYR A 91 -2.97 11.80 -4.91
N GLY A 92 -2.55 10.56 -4.64
CA GLY A 92 -1.14 10.15 -4.63
C GLY A 92 -0.35 10.53 -3.38
N LYS A 93 -1.00 10.74 -2.22
CA LYS A 93 -0.32 10.97 -0.94
C LYS A 93 -0.31 9.71 -0.07
N PRO A 94 0.59 9.60 0.93
CA PRO A 94 0.54 8.52 1.91
C PRO A 94 -0.83 8.47 2.60
N TYR A 95 -1.42 7.28 2.70
CA TYR A 95 -2.71 7.12 3.35
C TYR A 95 -2.56 7.17 4.87
N ARG A 96 -3.32 8.06 5.51
CA ARG A 96 -3.35 8.26 6.96
C ARG A 96 -4.78 8.32 7.45
N TYR A 97 -5.00 7.75 8.62
CA TYR A 97 -6.32 7.70 9.23
C TYR A 97 -6.26 7.98 10.72
N LEU A 98 -7.34 8.55 11.23
CA LEU A 98 -7.54 8.79 12.65
C LEU A 98 -8.26 7.58 13.25
N LYS A 99 -7.53 6.83 14.08
CA LYS A 99 -8.07 5.75 14.89
C LYS A 99 -8.43 6.27 16.28
N ALA A 100 -9.52 5.77 16.83
CA ALA A 100 -9.96 6.05 18.18
C ALA A 100 -10.22 4.75 18.95
N ALA A 101 -10.00 4.80 20.25
CA ALA A 101 -10.47 3.79 21.19
C ALA A 101 -11.69 4.35 21.93
N ALA A 102 -12.78 3.60 21.90
CA ALA A 102 -14.04 3.96 22.54
C ALA A 102 -14.45 2.92 23.57
N TYR A 103 -15.30 3.35 24.50
CA TYR A 103 -15.85 2.48 25.51
C TYR A 103 -17.36 2.67 25.71
N MET A 104 -17.99 1.60 26.20
CA MET A 104 -19.35 1.58 26.72
C MET A 104 -19.33 0.96 28.11
N VAL A 105 -20.18 1.42 29.03
CA VAL A 105 -20.44 0.69 30.28
C VAL A 105 -21.35 -0.48 29.96
N ARG A 106 -21.02 -1.69 30.39
CA ARG A 106 -21.86 -2.86 30.14
C ARG A 106 -23.12 -2.78 31.00
N THR A 107 -24.27 -2.77 30.35
CA THR A 107 -25.58 -2.82 31.00
C THR A 107 -26.46 -3.84 30.29
N GLN A 108 -27.57 -4.22 30.90
CA GLN A 108 -28.55 -5.07 30.24
C GLN A 108 -29.13 -4.40 28.97
N GLN A 109 -29.27 -3.07 28.99
CA GLN A 109 -29.85 -2.29 27.90
C GLN A 109 -28.97 -2.27 26.63
N ASN A 110 -27.65 -2.31 26.76
CA ASN A 110 -26.74 -2.25 25.61
C ASN A 110 -26.06 -3.58 25.26
N ALA A 111 -26.49 -4.68 25.89
CA ALA A 111 -25.97 -6.02 25.61
C ALA A 111 -26.19 -6.44 24.14
N ASP A 112 -27.35 -6.09 23.57
CA ASP A 112 -27.63 -6.32 22.14
C ASP A 112 -26.69 -5.52 21.25
N LEU A 113 -26.52 -4.22 21.51
CA LEU A 113 -25.62 -3.37 20.76
C LEU A 113 -24.17 -3.87 20.80
N ILE A 114 -23.68 -4.30 21.96
CA ILE A 114 -22.34 -4.90 22.08
C ILE A 114 -22.22 -6.14 21.17
N ARG A 115 -23.22 -7.02 21.19
CA ARG A 115 -23.25 -8.20 20.30
C ARG A 115 -23.31 -7.82 18.83
N GLU A 116 -24.05 -6.78 18.46
CA GLU A 116 -24.12 -6.28 17.09
C GLU A 116 -22.78 -5.69 16.63
N ILE A 117 -22.04 -5.01 17.50
CA ILE A 117 -20.69 -4.50 17.20
C ILE A 117 -19.73 -5.68 17.04
N ASP A 118 -19.71 -6.62 17.99
CA ASP A 118 -18.86 -7.82 17.93
C ASP A 118 -19.17 -8.69 16.71
N GLY A 119 -20.44 -8.78 16.33
CA GLY A 119 -20.92 -9.47 15.14
C GLY A 119 -20.66 -8.72 13.83
N GLY A 120 -20.19 -7.48 13.89
CA GLY A 120 -19.92 -6.64 12.70
C GLY A 120 -21.18 -6.11 12.01
N ILE A 121 -22.34 -6.16 12.68
CA ILE A 121 -23.60 -5.58 12.21
C ILE A 121 -23.60 -4.07 12.41
N LYS A 122 -23.14 -3.59 13.57
CA LYS A 122 -22.93 -2.16 13.86
C LYS A 122 -21.47 -1.82 13.65
N LYS A 123 -21.12 -1.50 12.41
CA LYS A 123 -19.74 -1.33 11.98
C LYS A 123 -19.45 0.07 11.48
N GLU A 124 -20.21 0.58 10.54
CA GLU A 124 -19.91 1.84 9.88
C GLU A 124 -20.14 3.04 10.80
N VAL A 125 -19.23 4.02 10.73
CA VAL A 125 -19.32 5.25 11.53
C VAL A 125 -19.03 6.49 10.71
N SER A 126 -19.59 7.61 11.13
CA SER A 126 -19.36 8.94 10.56
C SER A 126 -18.99 9.91 11.67
N ILE A 127 -18.40 11.05 11.31
CA ILE A 127 -18.06 12.11 12.25
C ILE A 127 -18.74 13.43 11.89
N SER A 128 -19.04 14.23 12.90
CA SER A 128 -19.38 15.64 12.72
C SER A 128 -18.31 16.53 13.32
N CYS A 129 -17.77 17.42 12.51
CA CYS A 129 -16.78 18.41 12.93
C CYS A 129 -17.00 19.74 12.20
N ALA A 130 -16.50 20.82 12.79
CA ALA A 130 -16.46 22.12 12.12
C ALA A 130 -15.07 22.39 11.55
N ALA A 131 -15.05 22.76 10.27
CA ALA A 131 -13.87 23.21 9.55
C ALA A 131 -14.06 24.68 9.13
N SER A 132 -13.01 25.49 9.28
CA SER A 132 -13.01 26.89 8.82
C SER A 132 -12.65 27.04 7.35
N SER A 133 -12.19 25.96 6.71
CA SER A 133 -11.75 25.97 5.32
C SER A 133 -12.19 24.73 4.57
N ARG A 134 -12.71 24.92 3.36
CA ARG A 134 -13.03 23.87 2.39
C ARG A 134 -12.53 24.27 1.00
N VAL A 135 -11.28 23.95 0.69
CA VAL A 135 -10.56 24.49 -0.48
C VAL A 135 -10.70 23.57 -1.69
N CYS A 136 -11.13 24.11 -2.83
CA CYS A 136 -11.18 23.35 -4.09
C CYS A 136 -9.77 23.01 -4.60
N SER A 137 -9.53 21.73 -4.91
CA SER A 137 -8.23 21.24 -5.41
C SER A 137 -7.80 21.83 -6.74
N ILE A 138 -8.74 22.28 -7.58
CA ILE A 138 -8.45 22.79 -8.93
C ILE A 138 -8.06 24.27 -8.94
N CYS A 139 -8.77 25.11 -8.17
CA CYS A 139 -8.59 26.57 -8.23
C CYS A 139 -8.21 27.23 -6.91
N GLY A 140 -8.07 26.47 -5.83
CA GLY A 140 -7.69 26.99 -4.52
C GLY A 140 -8.76 27.85 -3.83
N THR A 141 -9.96 27.98 -4.40
CA THR A 141 -11.04 28.77 -3.78
C THR A 141 -11.59 28.06 -2.55
N ASN A 142 -11.66 28.76 -1.41
CA ASN A 142 -12.38 28.30 -0.24
C ASN A 142 -13.90 28.39 -0.47
N ARG A 143 -14.54 27.23 -0.64
CA ARG A 143 -15.97 27.10 -0.96
C ARG A 143 -16.91 27.51 0.18
N LEU A 144 -16.41 27.62 1.41
CA LEU A 144 -17.20 28.17 2.52
C LEU A 144 -17.38 29.68 2.39
N GLN A 145 -16.43 30.37 1.75
CA GLN A 145 -16.46 31.83 1.56
C GLN A 145 -17.06 32.22 0.22
N LYS A 146 -16.70 31.50 -0.85
CA LYS A 146 -17.17 31.78 -2.21
C LYS A 146 -17.28 30.49 -3.04
N PRO A 147 -18.37 30.26 -3.79
CA PRO A 147 -18.47 29.11 -4.68
C PRO A 147 -17.53 29.24 -5.89
N CYS A 148 -17.15 28.10 -6.47
CA CYS A 148 -16.48 28.03 -7.77
C CYS A 148 -17.20 27.05 -8.69
N GLY A 149 -17.02 27.17 -10.02
CA GLY A 149 -17.71 26.37 -11.03
C GLY A 149 -17.20 24.93 -11.20
N HIS A 150 -16.21 24.50 -10.40
CA HIS A 150 -15.68 23.14 -10.49
C HIS A 150 -16.64 22.14 -9.84
N ILE A 151 -16.77 20.94 -10.41
CA ILE A 151 -17.68 19.90 -9.93
C ILE A 151 -16.83 18.78 -9.32
N GLN A 152 -17.08 18.47 -8.05
CA GLN A 152 -16.40 17.40 -7.33
C GLN A 152 -16.58 16.06 -8.07
N GLY A 153 -15.51 15.27 -8.16
CA GLY A 153 -15.46 14.03 -8.93
C GLY A 153 -15.18 14.18 -10.43
N ARG A 154 -15.24 15.40 -11.00
CA ARG A 154 -14.83 15.63 -12.40
C ARG A 154 -13.34 15.86 -12.52
N ARG A 155 -12.76 15.44 -13.65
CA ARG A 155 -11.37 15.75 -14.02
C ARG A 155 -11.31 17.06 -14.82
N TYR A 156 -10.33 17.90 -14.48
CA TYR A 156 -9.99 19.13 -15.18
C TYR A 156 -8.53 19.01 -15.62
N ALA A 157 -8.31 18.91 -16.93
CA ALA A 157 -7.05 18.36 -17.46
C ALA A 157 -6.74 17.01 -16.80
N ASP A 158 -5.58 16.88 -16.14
CA ASP A 158 -5.16 15.65 -15.46
C ASP A 158 -5.46 15.61 -13.95
N ALA A 159 -6.11 16.65 -13.40
CA ALA A 159 -6.40 16.74 -11.97
C ALA A 159 -7.86 16.40 -11.64
N LEU A 160 -8.08 15.58 -10.62
CA LEU A 160 -9.41 15.30 -10.06
C LEU A 160 -9.87 16.45 -9.16
N CYS A 161 -11.11 16.92 -9.33
CA CYS A 161 -11.70 17.93 -8.46
C CYS A 161 -12.23 17.29 -7.17
N TYR A 162 -11.77 17.79 -6.04
CA TYR A 162 -12.25 17.50 -4.68
C TYR A 162 -12.07 18.76 -3.81
N CYS A 163 -12.51 18.74 -2.55
CA CYS A 163 -12.18 19.81 -1.62
C CYS A 163 -11.39 19.31 -0.42
N VAL A 164 -10.45 20.13 0.03
CA VAL A 164 -9.64 19.86 1.22
C VAL A 164 -10.27 20.58 2.40
N LEU A 165 -10.68 19.82 3.41
CA LEU A 165 -11.13 20.33 4.70
C LEU A 165 -9.93 20.63 5.58
N ASP A 166 -9.89 21.86 6.11
CA ASP A 166 -8.81 22.32 6.97
C ASP A 166 -9.28 23.32 8.04
N GLY A 167 -8.40 23.63 9.00
CA GLY A 167 -8.67 24.57 10.06
C GLY A 167 -9.83 24.12 10.95
N ILE A 168 -9.72 22.90 11.48
CA ILE A 168 -10.72 22.29 12.35
C ILE A 168 -10.86 23.13 13.63
N THR A 169 -12.06 23.64 13.86
CA THR A 169 -12.40 24.44 15.04
C THR A 169 -13.00 23.58 16.14
N ASP A 170 -13.84 22.60 15.79
CA ASP A 170 -14.57 21.77 16.76
C ASP A 170 -14.83 20.34 16.26
N ALA A 171 -15.10 19.41 17.18
CA ALA A 171 -15.52 18.03 16.91
C ALA A 171 -16.70 17.68 17.81
N TYR A 172 -17.88 17.48 17.22
CA TYR A 172 -19.14 17.43 17.95
C TYR A 172 -19.45 16.03 18.46
N GLU A 173 -19.42 15.06 17.56
CA GLU A 173 -19.82 13.67 17.82
C GLU A 173 -19.23 12.74 16.75
N TRP A 174 -19.31 11.45 17.04
CA TRP A 174 -19.21 10.40 16.04
C TRP A 174 -20.44 9.50 16.14
N SER A 175 -20.86 8.93 15.01
CA SER A 175 -22.15 8.26 14.91
C SER A 175 -22.06 6.92 14.21
N PHE A 176 -22.78 5.93 14.70
CA PHE A 176 -23.10 4.74 13.91
C PHE A 176 -24.10 5.11 12.81
N VAL A 177 -23.77 4.73 11.58
CA VAL A 177 -24.58 5.01 10.38
C VAL A 177 -24.60 3.79 9.47
N ALA A 178 -25.54 3.70 8.54
CA ALA A 178 -25.54 2.63 7.54
C ALA A 178 -24.55 2.88 6.39
N VAL A 179 -24.38 4.16 6.00
CA VAL A 179 -23.48 4.58 4.92
C VAL A 179 -22.68 5.79 5.41
N PRO A 180 -21.37 5.63 5.66
CA PRO A 180 -20.53 6.74 6.07
C PRO A 180 -20.05 7.51 4.84
N ALA A 181 -19.83 8.82 5.00
CA ALA A 181 -19.12 9.62 3.98
C ALA A 181 -17.72 9.02 3.74
N GLN A 182 -17.02 8.68 4.84
CA GLN A 182 -15.66 8.18 4.81
C GLN A 182 -15.71 6.67 4.59
N LYS A 183 -15.28 6.23 3.41
CA LYS A 183 -15.46 4.83 2.95
C LYS A 183 -14.88 3.78 3.89
N ASN A 184 -13.82 4.14 4.63
CA ASN A 184 -13.11 3.24 5.54
C ASN A 184 -13.45 3.48 7.02
N ALA A 185 -14.35 4.42 7.32
CA ALA A 185 -14.71 4.73 8.69
C ALA A 185 -15.62 3.64 9.28
N GLY A 186 -15.25 3.15 10.45
CA GLY A 186 -16.00 2.13 11.15
C GLY A 186 -15.22 1.43 12.24
N VAL A 187 -15.92 0.55 12.97
CA VAL A 187 -15.35 -0.35 13.96
C VAL A 187 -14.35 -1.27 13.29
N THR A 188 -13.17 -1.37 13.90
CA THR A 188 -12.09 -2.23 13.43
C THR A 188 -11.92 -3.41 14.36
N LYS A 189 -11.44 -4.53 13.81
CA LYS A 189 -11.01 -5.65 14.64
C LYS A 189 -9.90 -5.15 15.55
N ARG A 190 -10.10 -5.27 16.86
CA ARG A 190 -9.10 -4.94 17.87
C ARG A 190 -7.83 -5.71 17.54
N MET A 191 -6.75 -5.00 17.24
CA MET A 191 -5.41 -5.56 16.99
C MET A 191 -4.79 -6.05 18.31
N GLY A 192 -5.49 -6.94 19.01
CA GLY A 192 -5.20 -7.36 20.38
C GLY A 192 -5.44 -8.84 20.67
N GLY A 193 -5.57 -9.67 19.63
CA GLY A 193 -5.49 -11.13 19.73
C GLY A 193 -4.43 -11.65 18.76
N SER A 194 -3.24 -11.95 19.26
CA SER A 194 -2.14 -12.78 18.72
C SER A 194 -1.86 -12.91 17.21
N ALA A 195 -2.36 -12.04 16.31
CA ALA A 195 -2.15 -12.19 14.87
C ALA A 195 -1.10 -11.24 14.26
N ASN A 196 -0.57 -10.27 15.03
CA ASN A 196 0.27 -9.21 14.45
C ASN A 196 1.78 -9.43 14.63
N GLY A 197 2.21 -10.08 15.71
CA GLY A 197 3.63 -10.37 15.91
C GLY A 197 4.14 -11.34 14.84
N GLU A 198 3.38 -12.39 14.58
CA GLU A 198 3.75 -13.41 13.60
C GLU A 198 3.65 -12.86 12.16
N THR A 199 2.58 -12.14 11.80
CA THR A 199 2.43 -11.53 10.47
C THR A 199 3.49 -10.45 10.20
N LEU A 200 3.84 -9.63 11.19
CA LEU A 200 4.89 -8.61 11.05
C LEU A 200 6.29 -9.26 11.00
N ALA A 201 6.54 -10.31 11.79
CA ALA A 201 7.77 -11.09 11.73
C ALA A 201 7.90 -11.81 10.38
N LEU A 202 6.83 -12.42 9.87
CA LEU A 202 6.75 -13.04 8.55
C LEU A 202 7.01 -12.02 7.43
N ARG A 203 6.42 -10.82 7.51
CA ARG A 203 6.69 -9.74 6.55
C ARG A 203 8.14 -9.26 6.61
N SER A 204 8.68 -9.05 7.80
CA SER A 204 10.09 -8.66 7.99
C SER A 204 11.05 -9.73 7.48
N ALA A 205 10.75 -11.01 7.72
CA ALA A 205 11.52 -12.14 7.21
C ALA A 205 11.42 -12.23 5.67
N LEU A 206 10.25 -11.99 5.09
CA LEU A 206 10.04 -11.95 3.65
C LEU A 206 10.82 -10.78 3.00
N ASP A 207 10.79 -9.59 3.60
CA ASP A 207 11.56 -8.44 3.11
C ASP A 207 13.07 -8.69 3.21
N ALA A 208 13.54 -9.37 4.25
CA ALA A 208 14.93 -9.79 4.38
C ALA A 208 15.32 -10.83 3.32
N ALA A 209 14.43 -11.78 3.02
CA ALA A 209 14.62 -12.76 1.96
C ALA A 209 14.68 -12.09 0.58
N HIS A 210 13.77 -11.15 0.28
CA HIS A 210 13.78 -10.38 -0.97
C HIS A 210 15.07 -9.58 -1.14
N ARG A 211 15.53 -8.86 -0.11
CA ARG A 211 16.82 -8.15 -0.16
C ARG A 211 18.00 -9.08 -0.44
N THR A 212 17.98 -10.27 0.15
CA THR A 212 19.03 -11.29 -0.08
C THR A 212 18.96 -11.80 -1.51
N LEU A 213 17.77 -12.08 -2.04
CA LEU A 213 17.57 -12.53 -3.40
C LEU A 213 18.00 -11.46 -4.42
N ASP A 214 17.69 -10.19 -4.18
CA ASP A 214 18.12 -9.07 -5.03
C ASP A 214 19.64 -8.95 -5.06
N ALA A 215 20.29 -9.06 -3.89
CA ALA A 215 21.75 -9.02 -3.79
C ALA A 215 22.41 -10.20 -4.54
N LEU A 216 21.86 -11.42 -4.40
CA LEU A 216 22.35 -12.60 -5.12
C LEU A 216 22.11 -12.51 -6.63
N THR A 217 20.97 -11.96 -7.04
CA THR A 217 20.63 -11.75 -8.46
C THR A 217 21.60 -10.74 -9.08
N GLU A 218 21.96 -9.68 -8.35
CA GLU A 218 22.94 -8.71 -8.81
C GLU A 218 24.37 -9.26 -8.86
N ASP A 219 24.75 -10.10 -7.89
CA ASP A 219 26.05 -10.79 -7.96
C ASP A 219 26.12 -11.76 -9.15
N LEU A 220 25.04 -12.54 -9.36
CA LEU A 220 24.91 -13.42 -10.52
C LEU A 220 25.00 -12.63 -11.83
N ARG A 221 24.33 -11.48 -11.94
CA ARG A 221 24.43 -10.60 -13.11
C ARG A 221 25.87 -10.19 -13.38
N LYS A 222 26.62 -9.79 -12.35
CA LYS A 222 28.05 -9.45 -12.49
C LYS A 222 28.89 -10.63 -12.95
N GLN A 223 28.61 -11.84 -12.45
CA GLN A 223 29.29 -13.06 -12.89
C GLN A 223 29.01 -13.35 -14.37
N VAL A 224 27.76 -13.27 -14.81
CA VAL A 224 27.36 -13.46 -16.22
C VAL A 224 28.03 -12.42 -17.11
N VAL A 225 28.01 -11.14 -16.73
CA VAL A 225 28.70 -10.07 -17.48
C VAL A 225 30.19 -10.37 -17.61
N ARG A 226 30.87 -10.80 -16.54
CA ARG A 226 32.29 -11.21 -16.60
C ARG A 226 32.51 -12.38 -17.56
N LEU A 227 31.62 -13.36 -17.59
CA LEU A 227 31.70 -14.48 -18.53
C LEU A 227 31.51 -14.03 -19.98
N CYS A 228 30.57 -13.10 -20.25
CA CYS A 228 30.39 -12.54 -21.58
C CYS A 228 31.69 -11.92 -22.14
N TYR A 229 32.46 -11.23 -21.29
CA TYR A 229 33.73 -10.60 -21.70
C TYR A 229 34.95 -11.54 -21.71
N ALA A 230 34.82 -12.77 -21.20
CA ALA A 230 35.91 -13.74 -21.21
C ALA A 230 36.13 -14.39 -22.58
N GLU A 231 35.11 -14.42 -23.45
CA GLU A 231 35.08 -15.14 -24.75
C GLU A 231 35.47 -14.27 -25.98
N GLY A 232 36.12 -13.11 -25.80
CA GLY A 232 37.01 -12.55 -26.82
C GLY A 232 36.42 -11.79 -28.03
N GLU A 233 35.10 -11.68 -28.23
CA GLU A 233 34.52 -10.78 -29.26
C GLU A 233 33.82 -9.57 -28.63
N THR A 234 34.45 -8.39 -28.71
CA THR A 234 34.08 -7.19 -27.93
C THR A 234 32.69 -6.64 -28.21
N LEU A 235 32.14 -6.81 -29.42
CA LEU A 235 30.84 -6.27 -29.81
C LEU A 235 29.67 -7.17 -29.39
N CYS A 236 29.80 -8.50 -29.59
CA CYS A 236 28.81 -9.48 -29.14
C CYS A 236 28.78 -9.61 -27.62
N ALA A 237 29.94 -9.60 -26.96
CA ALA A 237 30.04 -9.59 -25.50
C ALA A 237 29.32 -8.38 -24.87
N LYS A 238 29.42 -7.21 -25.50
CA LYS A 238 28.78 -5.98 -25.01
C LYS A 238 27.26 -6.02 -25.17
N ALA A 239 26.74 -6.50 -26.30
CA ALA A 239 25.31 -6.65 -26.52
C ALA A 239 24.68 -7.69 -25.57
N LEU A 240 25.40 -8.79 -25.31
CA LEU A 240 24.97 -9.81 -24.34
C LEU A 240 25.00 -9.27 -22.91
N ALA A 241 26.04 -8.53 -22.53
CA ALA A 241 26.12 -7.89 -21.22
C ALA A 241 24.98 -6.88 -21.00
N ASP A 242 24.65 -6.08 -22.01
CA ASP A 242 23.53 -5.12 -21.95
C ASP A 242 22.19 -5.84 -21.75
N SER A 243 22.00 -6.98 -22.43
CA SER A 243 20.78 -7.79 -22.30
C SER A 243 20.56 -8.31 -20.87
N THR A 244 21.63 -8.50 -20.07
CA THR A 244 21.51 -8.96 -18.67
C THR A 244 20.78 -7.97 -17.75
N LEU A 245 20.71 -6.69 -18.12
CA LEU A 245 19.97 -5.67 -17.37
C LEU A 245 18.46 -5.93 -17.35
N HIS A 246 17.97 -6.71 -18.31
CA HIS A 246 16.55 -7.01 -18.50
C HIS A 246 16.18 -8.45 -18.15
N LEU A 247 17.14 -9.26 -17.68
CA LEU A 247 16.90 -10.64 -17.26
C LEU A 247 16.60 -10.72 -15.76
N ASP A 248 15.65 -11.59 -15.42
CA ASP A 248 15.39 -12.04 -14.06
C ASP A 248 16.41 -13.11 -13.61
N ALA A 249 16.30 -13.57 -12.37
CA ALA A 249 17.25 -14.51 -11.79
C ALA A 249 17.33 -15.84 -12.57
N ASP A 250 16.20 -16.35 -13.06
CA ASP A 250 16.13 -17.58 -13.85
C ASP A 250 16.78 -17.40 -15.22
N GLY A 251 16.48 -16.30 -15.92
CA GLY A 251 17.12 -15.94 -17.18
C GLY A 251 18.64 -15.78 -17.05
N LEU A 252 19.12 -15.20 -15.94
CA LEU A 252 20.55 -15.07 -15.66
C LEU A 252 21.22 -16.43 -15.37
N LEU A 253 20.56 -17.33 -14.65
CA LEU A 253 21.07 -18.68 -14.39
C LEU A 253 21.19 -19.50 -15.68
N HIS A 254 20.16 -19.45 -16.54
CA HIS A 254 20.19 -20.10 -17.85
C HIS A 254 21.30 -19.56 -18.73
N LEU A 255 21.47 -18.24 -18.79
CA LEU A 255 22.53 -17.61 -19.56
C LEU A 255 23.93 -17.97 -19.03
N ARG A 256 24.11 -17.97 -17.70
CA ARG A 256 25.36 -18.41 -17.07
C ARG A 256 25.74 -19.82 -17.52
N HIS A 257 24.80 -20.76 -17.41
CA HIS A 257 25.03 -22.16 -17.78
C HIS A 257 25.38 -22.32 -19.27
N ALA A 258 24.71 -21.57 -20.16
CA ALA A 258 25.02 -21.58 -21.59
C ALA A 258 26.45 -21.08 -21.88
N LEU A 259 26.89 -20.00 -21.20
CA LEU A 259 28.24 -19.45 -21.33
C LEU A 259 29.30 -20.40 -20.76
N GLU A 260 29.02 -21.07 -19.64
CA GLU A 260 29.91 -22.07 -19.03
C GLU A 260 30.11 -23.30 -19.93
N ILE A 261 29.05 -23.80 -20.59
CA ILE A 261 29.14 -24.89 -21.57
C ILE A 261 29.98 -24.47 -22.78
N GLY A 262 29.73 -23.26 -23.32
CA GLY A 262 30.51 -22.71 -24.43
C GLY A 262 32.01 -22.68 -24.13
N LYS A 263 32.37 -22.31 -22.91
CA LYS A 263 33.76 -22.28 -22.42
C LYS A 263 34.39 -23.67 -22.32
N ALA A 264 33.64 -24.69 -21.90
CA ALA A 264 34.14 -26.07 -21.82
C ALA A 264 34.52 -26.62 -23.20
N HIS A 265 33.76 -26.27 -24.24
CA HIS A 265 34.04 -26.67 -25.63
C HIS A 265 35.19 -25.90 -26.31
N SER A 266 35.63 -24.78 -25.72
CA SER A 266 36.72 -23.94 -26.24
C SER A 266 38.11 -24.28 -25.66
N THR A 267 38.20 -25.27 -24.76
CA THR A 267 39.50 -25.78 -24.28
C THR A 267 40.10 -26.74 -25.32
N PRO A 268 41.24 -26.42 -25.97
CA PRO A 268 41.87 -27.34 -26.90
C PRO A 268 42.47 -28.51 -26.11
N GLN A 269 41.94 -29.71 -26.34
CA GLN A 269 42.52 -30.94 -25.84
C GLN A 269 43.83 -31.19 -26.61
N LEU A 270 44.97 -30.88 -25.98
CA LEU A 270 46.29 -31.28 -26.49
C LEU A 270 46.34 -32.81 -26.52
N SER A 271 46.19 -33.38 -27.71
CA SER A 271 46.55 -34.77 -28.00
C SER A 271 47.83 -34.77 -28.81
N ALA A 272 48.86 -35.40 -28.24
CA ALA A 272 50.12 -35.71 -28.91
C ALA A 272 49.94 -36.99 -29.75
N ASP A 273 50.56 -36.97 -30.94
CA ASP A 273 51.03 -38.08 -31.80
C ASP A 273 50.03 -39.23 -32.12
N THR A 274 49.84 -39.71 -33.35
CA THR A 274 50.84 -40.05 -34.38
C THR A 274 50.12 -40.41 -35.71
N GLU A 275 50.88 -40.32 -36.81
CA GLU A 275 50.80 -41.12 -38.05
C GLU A 275 49.89 -40.73 -39.25
N HIS A 276 50.59 -40.18 -40.25
CA HIS A 276 50.53 -40.49 -41.70
C HIS A 276 49.36 -41.34 -42.25
N THR A 277 48.65 -40.82 -43.26
CA THR A 277 48.93 -41.13 -44.67
C THR A 277 48.03 -40.35 -45.67
N ALA A 278 48.70 -39.81 -46.69
CA ALA A 278 48.30 -39.46 -48.07
C ALA A 278 46.82 -39.24 -48.51
N SER A 279 46.63 -38.07 -49.12
CA SER A 279 45.65 -37.66 -50.16
C SER A 279 45.55 -38.67 -51.36
N PRO A 280 44.65 -38.52 -52.39
CA PRO A 280 44.08 -37.24 -52.85
C PRO A 280 42.71 -37.20 -53.59
N ALA A 281 42.24 -35.95 -53.69
CA ALA A 281 41.72 -35.25 -54.88
C ALA A 281 40.39 -35.61 -55.57
N GLY A 282 39.74 -34.52 -56.00
CA GLY A 282 38.74 -34.44 -57.07
C GLY A 282 37.41 -33.92 -56.54
N ASP A 283 36.82 -32.84 -57.03
CA ASP A 283 37.14 -31.97 -58.16
C ASP A 283 36.32 -30.68 -58.00
N MET A 284 36.83 -29.57 -58.52
CA MET A 284 36.35 -28.22 -58.29
C MET A 284 35.44 -27.72 -59.43
N THR A 285 34.30 -27.13 -59.04
CA THR A 285 33.63 -25.95 -59.66
C THR A 285 32.90 -26.11 -61.02
N PRO A 286 32.13 -25.11 -61.53
CA PRO A 286 31.72 -23.82 -60.93
C PRO A 286 30.23 -23.41 -61.07
N PHE A 287 29.92 -22.46 -60.20
CA PHE A 287 28.93 -21.39 -60.19
C PHE A 287 28.62 -20.67 -61.54
N ARG A 288 27.35 -20.26 -61.75
CA ARG A 288 27.02 -19.10 -62.62
C ARG A 288 25.82 -18.29 -62.08
N LEU A 289 26.08 -16.99 -61.88
CA LEU A 289 25.17 -15.91 -61.47
C LEU A 289 24.39 -15.35 -62.67
N GLY A 290 23.12 -14.99 -62.46
CA GLY A 290 22.28 -14.34 -63.47
C GLY A 290 21.17 -13.44 -62.90
N LYS A 291 21.55 -12.18 -62.66
CA LYS A 291 20.80 -10.90 -62.64
C LYS A 291 19.29 -10.80 -62.33
N LYS A 292 19.02 -9.82 -61.45
CA LYS A 292 17.77 -9.10 -61.15
C LYS A 292 16.99 -8.59 -62.37
N ALA A 293 15.65 -8.55 -62.24
CA ALA A 293 14.79 -7.50 -62.80
C ALA A 293 13.58 -7.26 -61.86
N ARG A 294 13.26 -5.98 -61.66
CA ARG A 294 12.08 -5.45 -60.95
C ARG A 294 10.90 -5.36 -61.93
N GLU A 295 9.67 -5.48 -61.43
CA GLU A 295 8.48 -4.62 -61.66
C GLU A 295 7.25 -5.37 -61.10
N ARG A 296 6.59 -4.87 -60.04
CA ARG A 296 5.37 -4.03 -60.07
C ARG A 296 4.34 -4.50 -61.10
N ASP A 297 3.23 -5.08 -60.64
CA ASP A 297 1.95 -4.39 -60.75
C ASP A 297 0.86 -4.95 -59.83
N ARG A 298 0.00 -4.04 -59.41
CA ARG A 298 -1.24 -4.26 -58.67
C ARG A 298 -2.35 -4.64 -59.64
N ALA A 299 -3.22 -5.54 -59.20
CA ALA A 299 -4.66 -5.48 -59.43
C ALA A 299 -5.34 -5.62 -58.08
#